data_AF-A0A2H3J3M2-F1
#
_entry.id   AF-A0A2H3J3M2-F1
#
_cell.length_a   1.000
_cell.length_b   1.000
_cell.length_c   1.000
_cell.angle_alpha   90.00
_cell.angle_beta   90.00
_cell.angle_gamma   90.00
#
_symmetry.space_group_name_H-M   'P 1'
#
loop_
_entity.id
_entity.type
_entity.pdbx_description
1 polymer ?
#
loop_
_entity_poly.entity_id
_entity_poly.type
_entity_poly.pdbx_seq_one_letter_code
_entity_poly.pdbx_strand_id
1 'polypeptide(L)' 'MTKISEKYKIDPDRIVRILRVSREGLKIMVDDDVVQQLPEGQDMVAEITETSKLEVTTPDISTPPTAAVEVKLVY' A
#
# COMPACT_ATOMS: atom_id res chain seq x y z
N MET A 1 8.56 -1.41 -3.07
CA MET A 1 7.39 -0.50 -3.12
C MET A 1 7.87 0.88 -3.49
N THR A 2 8.41 1.06 -4.69
CA THR A 2 9.06 2.30 -5.09
C THR A 2 8.14 3.10 -6.00
N LYS A 3 7.42 2.46 -6.92
CA LYS A 3 6.61 3.16 -7.94
C LYS A 3 5.36 3.80 -7.35
N ILE A 4 4.66 3.10 -6.47
CA ILE A 4 3.49 3.66 -5.76
C ILE A 4 3.93 4.76 -4.81
N SER A 5 5.04 4.55 -4.10
CA SER A 5 5.64 5.53 -3.20
C SER A 5 6.01 6.83 -3.91
N GLU A 6 6.67 6.76 -5.05
CA GLU A 6 7.03 7.93 -5.87
C GLU A 6 5.80 8.68 -6.38
N LYS A 7 4.78 7.95 -6.85
CA LYS A 7 3.56 8.54 -7.39
C LYS A 7 2.73 9.30 -6.35
N TYR A 8 2.63 8.74 -5.14
CA TYR A 8 1.81 9.31 -4.06
C TYR A 8 2.63 10.05 -2.98
N LYS A 9 3.95 10.18 -3.16
CA LYS A 9 4.89 10.75 -2.19
C LYS A 9 4.78 10.11 -0.81
N ILE A 10 4.58 8.79 -0.78
CA ILE A 10 4.51 8.00 0.46
C ILE A 10 5.87 7.37 0.67
N ASP A 11 6.38 7.43 1.90
CA ASP A 11 7.59 6.72 2.26
C ASP A 11 7.42 5.19 2.03
N PRO A 12 8.33 4.54 1.28
CA PRO A 12 8.19 3.14 0.91
C PRO A 12 8.19 2.18 2.12
N ASP A 13 8.88 2.51 3.21
CA ASP A 13 8.90 1.70 4.43
C ASP A 13 7.60 1.80 5.23
N ARG A 14 6.76 2.78 4.92
CA ARG A 14 5.42 2.91 5.50
C ARG A 14 4.37 2.04 4.82
N ILE A 15 4.57 1.66 3.56
CA ILE A 15 3.56 0.88 2.83
C ILE A 15 3.70 -0.60 3.25
N VAL A 16 2.68 -1.14 3.91
CA VAL A 16 2.71 -2.53 4.40
C VAL A 16 2.18 -3.51 3.35
N ARG A 17 1.20 -3.09 2.55
CA ARG A 17 0.68 -3.86 1.42
C ARG A 17 -0.07 -2.97 0.43
N ILE A 18 -0.11 -3.42 -0.83
CA ILE A 18 -1.01 -2.89 -1.85
C ILE A 18 -2.08 -3.95 -2.15
N LEU A 19 -3.34 -3.54 -2.13
CA LEU A 19 -4.48 -4.38 -2.47
C LEU A 19 -5.14 -3.84 -3.73
N ARG A 20 -5.39 -4.69 -4.71
CA ARG A 20 -6.29 -4.40 -5.83
C ARG A 20 -7.63 -5.06 -5.59
N VAL A 21 -8.71 -4.33 -5.78
CA VAL A 21 -10.07 -4.88 -5.73
C VAL A 21 -10.58 -5.11 -7.16
N SER A 22 -11.11 -6.30 -7.44
CA SER A 22 -11.71 -6.62 -8.73
C SER A 22 -13.18 -6.15 -8.87
N ARG A 23 -13.80 -6.24 -10.07
CA ARG A 23 -15.19 -5.86 -10.41
C ARG A 23 -16.16 -6.74 -9.66
N GLU A 24 -15.71 -7.94 -9.37
CA GLU A 24 -16.40 -8.98 -8.61
C GLU A 24 -16.12 -8.84 -7.10
N GLY A 25 -15.36 -7.82 -6.68
CA GLY A 25 -15.01 -7.57 -5.27
C GLY A 25 -13.82 -8.38 -4.75
N LEU A 26 -13.10 -9.11 -5.60
CA LEU A 26 -11.96 -9.92 -5.19
C LEU A 26 -10.78 -9.03 -4.79
N LYS A 27 -10.29 -9.18 -3.55
CA LYS A 27 -9.10 -8.47 -3.06
C LYS A 27 -7.85 -9.29 -3.38
N ILE A 28 -6.97 -8.72 -4.18
CA ILE A 28 -5.72 -9.35 -4.64
C ILE A 28 -4.56 -8.54 -4.05
N MET A 29 -3.63 -9.20 -3.36
CA MET A 29 -2.38 -8.56 -2.94
C MET A 29 -1.47 -8.39 -4.16
N VAL A 30 -0.90 -7.21 -4.31
CA VAL A 30 -0.14 -6.81 -5.49
C VAL A 30 1.23 -6.32 -5.03
N ASP A 31 2.29 -6.89 -5.58
CA ASP A 31 3.65 -6.39 -5.41
C ASP A 31 3.94 -5.18 -6.33
N ASP A 32 4.96 -4.40 -6.00
CA ASP A 32 5.26 -3.15 -6.70
C ASP A 32 5.67 -3.33 -8.18
N ASP A 33 6.21 -4.49 -8.53
CA ASP A 33 6.60 -4.87 -9.89
C ASP A 33 5.39 -5.22 -10.77
N VAL A 34 4.37 -5.86 -10.18
CA VAL A 34 3.13 -6.24 -10.87
C VAL A 34 2.09 -5.12 -10.95
N VAL A 35 2.24 -4.01 -10.19
CA VAL A 35 1.44 -2.77 -10.36
C VAL A 35 1.52 -2.23 -11.78
N GLN A 36 2.65 -2.38 -12.46
CA GLN A 36 2.80 -1.93 -13.86
C GLN A 36 2.07 -2.82 -14.86
N GLN A 37 1.77 -4.05 -14.49
CA GLN A 37 1.04 -5.00 -15.34
C GLN A 37 -0.47 -4.79 -15.24
N LEU A 38 -0.92 -3.80 -14.46
CA LEU A 38 -2.31 -3.37 -14.45
C LEU A 38 -2.66 -2.81 -15.83
N PRO A 39 -3.85 -3.14 -16.37
CA PRO A 39 -4.23 -2.72 -17.71
C PRO A 39 -4.19 -1.19 -17.83
N GLU A 40 -3.39 -0.70 -18.78
CA GLU A 40 -3.26 0.73 -19.06
C GLU A 40 -4.59 1.30 -19.58
N GLY A 41 -4.87 2.56 -19.23
CA GLY A 41 -6.09 3.27 -19.67
C GLY A 41 -7.34 3.02 -18.83
N GLN A 42 -7.24 2.28 -17.71
CA GLN A 42 -8.31 2.20 -16.71
C GLN A 42 -8.01 3.14 -15.53
N ASP A 43 -8.89 4.12 -15.30
CA ASP A 43 -8.81 4.96 -14.10
C ASP A 43 -9.02 4.10 -12.85
N MET A 44 -8.15 4.29 -11.85
CA MET A 44 -8.23 3.61 -10.56
C MET A 44 -8.19 4.65 -9.44
N VAL A 45 -9.01 4.42 -8.40
CA VAL A 45 -9.01 5.19 -7.16
C VAL A 45 -8.09 4.50 -6.16
N ALA A 46 -7.09 5.23 -5.67
CA ALA A 46 -6.23 4.77 -4.57
C ALA A 46 -6.79 5.27 -3.23
N GLU A 47 -7.32 4.34 -2.44
CA GLU A 47 -7.72 4.55 -1.06
C GLU A 47 -6.53 4.25 -0.15
N ILE A 48 -6.02 5.28 0.52
CA ILE A 48 -4.84 5.21 1.39
C ILE A 48 -5.34 5.24 2.83
N THR A 49 -5.18 4.14 3.56
CA THR A 49 -5.65 4.02 4.96
C THR A 49 -4.47 3.86 5.89
N GLU A 50 -4.41 4.67 6.95
CA GLU A 50 -3.44 4.47 8.01
C GLU A 50 -3.77 3.20 8.80
N THR A 51 -2.76 2.38 9.03
CA THR A 51 -2.83 1.12 9.75
C THR A 51 -1.70 1.07 10.76
N SER A 52 -1.96 0.51 11.94
CA SER A 52 -0.92 0.32 12.93
C SER A 52 0.03 -0.78 12.46
N LYS A 53 1.32 -0.47 12.31
CA LYS A 53 2.35 -1.48 12.12
C LYS A 53 2.39 -2.32 13.40
N LEU A 54 1.76 -3.50 13.39
CA LEU A 54 1.90 -4.46 14.48
C LEU A 54 3.30 -5.09 14.35
N GLU A 55 4.32 -4.36 14.79
CA GLU A 55 5.63 -4.97 15.05
C GLU A 55 5.57 -5.70 16.39
N VAL A 56 5.55 -7.02 16.32
CA VAL A 56 5.92 -7.89 17.42
C VAL A 56 7.44 -7.77 17.62
N THR A 57 7.80 -7.25 18.80
CA THR A 57 9.05 -7.45 19.55
C THR A 57 10.35 -6.84 19.00
N THR A 58 10.60 -5.58 19.36
CA THR A 58 11.74 -5.16 20.22
C THR A 58 11.43 -3.80 20.82
N PRO A 59 11.60 -3.58 22.15
CA PRO A 59 11.22 -2.34 22.80
C PRO A 59 12.34 -1.30 22.63
N ASP A 60 12.40 -0.64 21.46
CA ASP A 60 13.25 0.53 21.27
C ASP A 60 12.41 1.81 21.43
N ILE A 61 12.56 2.47 22.59
CA ILE A 61 11.66 3.50 23.15
C ILE A 61 11.85 4.88 22.48
N SER A 62 12.49 4.95 21.31
CA SER A 62 12.90 6.23 20.71
C SER A 62 12.32 6.52 19.33
N THR A 63 11.49 5.65 18.77
CA THR A 63 10.83 5.89 17.48
C THR A 63 9.32 6.05 17.69
N PRO A 64 8.71 7.21 17.39
CA PRO A 64 7.25 7.31 17.40
C PRO A 64 6.67 6.28 16.42
N PRO A 65 5.54 5.62 16.74
CA PRO A 65 4.92 4.65 15.85
C PRO A 65 4.52 5.39 14.58
N THR A 66 5.36 5.30 13.57
CA THR A 66 5.08 5.90 12.28
C THR A 66 3.94 5.08 11.70
N ALA A 67 2.76 5.70 11.57
CA ALA A 67 1.56 5.04 11.08
C ALA A 67 1.89 4.37 9.74
N ALA A 68 1.78 3.03 9.71
CA ALA A 68 1.89 2.27 8.48
C ALA A 68 0.68 2.59 7.59
N VAL A 69 0.79 2.27 6.31
CA VAL A 69 -0.18 2.66 5.30
C VAL A 69 -0.54 1.44 4.46
N GLU A 70 -1.84 1.25 4.28
CA GLU A 70 -2.42 0.31 3.33
C GLU A 70 -2.93 1.07 2.12
N VAL A 71 -2.54 0.66 0.92
CA VAL A 71 -3.00 1.26 -0.33
C VAL A 71 -3.94 0.28 -1.02
N LYS A 72 -5.18 0.71 -1.25
CA LYS A 72 -6.21 -0.07 -1.91
C LYS A 72 -6.60 0.58 -3.24
N LEU A 73 -6.34 -0.11 -4.33
CA LEU A 73 -6.66 0.31 -5.69
C LEU A 73 -8.03 -0.29 -6.08
N VAL A 74 -9.00 0.58 -6.32
CA VAL A 74 -10.37 0.24 -6.74
C VAL A 74 -10.62 0.85 -8.12
N TYR A 75 -11.50 0.24 -8.92
CA TYR A 75 -11.93 0.77 -10.21
C TYR A 75 -13.45 0.79 -10.34
#